data_AF-A0A6P9F6Q0-F1
#
_entry.id   AF-A0A6P9F6Q0-F1
#
_cell.length_a   1.000
_cell.length_b   1.000
_cell.length_c   1.000
_cell.angle_alpha   90.00
_cell.angle_beta   90.00
_cell.angle_gamma   90.00
#
_symmetry.space_group_name_H-M   'P 1'
#
loop_
_entity.id
_entity.type
_entity.pdbx_description
1 polymer ?
#
loop_
_entity_poly.entity_id
_entity_poly.type
_entity_poly.pdbx_seq_one_letter_code
_entity_poly.pdbx_strand_id
1 'polypeptide(L)'
;MVQITGGNDKQGFPMTHGHVYLLLSKGHTCYRPRRTGERKHKSPWGFIVDAILSVLNLVIVKKGEKDIPGFIDTTVPHRLGPQRASRIHKLFRLCKEDDVCPYVVRKPLNKEGKKPRTKESKIQHLVTPPVLQ
;
A
#
# COMPACT_ATOMS: atom_id res chain seq x y z
N MET A 1 10.35 9.62 16.73
CA MET A 1 11.31 8.61 16.19
C MET A 1 10.99 8.39 14.72
N VAL A 2 12.01 8.43 13.86
CA VAL A 2 11.87 8.19 12.41
C VAL A 2 12.67 6.95 12.00
N GLN A 3 12.18 6.26 10.97
CA GLN A 3 12.84 5.13 10.32
C GLN A 3 13.19 5.52 8.88
N ILE A 4 14.43 5.21 8.47
CA ILE A 4 14.87 5.40 7.08
C ILE A 4 14.30 4.25 6.25
N THR A 5 13.58 4.57 5.18
CA THR A 5 12.93 3.56 4.32
C THR A 5 13.52 3.48 2.92
N GLY A 6 14.48 4.34 2.60
CA GLY A 6 15.23 4.33 1.34
C GLY A 6 15.48 5.75 0.84
N GLY A 7 15.73 5.88 -0.45
CA GLY A 7 16.07 7.17 -1.06
C GLY A 7 16.51 6.99 -2.50
N ASN A 8 16.92 8.10 -3.10
CA ASN A 8 17.50 8.15 -4.44
C ASN A 8 18.79 8.96 -4.42
N ASP A 9 19.76 8.49 -5.20
CA ASP A 9 21.02 9.20 -5.46
C ASP A 9 20.80 10.42 -6.39
N LYS A 10 21.80 11.31 -6.50
CA LYS A 10 21.84 12.45 -7.44
C LYS A 10 21.65 12.03 -8.89
N GLN A 11 22.09 10.84 -9.27
CA GLN A 11 21.88 10.28 -10.62
C GLN A 11 20.51 9.60 -10.77
N GLY A 12 19.68 9.57 -9.73
CA GLY A 12 18.35 8.97 -9.73
C GLY A 12 18.33 7.46 -9.49
N PHE A 13 19.46 6.84 -9.13
CA PHE A 13 19.47 5.43 -8.76
C PHE A 13 18.79 5.21 -7.39
N PRO A 14 17.80 4.31 -7.30
CA PRO A 14 17.12 4.02 -6.04
C PRO A 14 17.99 3.15 -5.13
N MET A 15 17.87 3.36 -3.82
CA MET A 15 18.53 2.56 -2.79
C MET A 15 17.96 1.14 -2.71
N THR A 16 18.82 0.16 -2.47
CA THR A 16 18.43 -1.24 -2.19
C THR A 16 19.30 -1.89 -1.12
N HIS A 17 18.81 -3.00 -0.55
CA HIS A 17 19.54 -3.83 0.41
C HIS A 17 20.57 -4.74 -0.29
N GLY A 18 21.50 -4.14 -1.03
CA GLY A 18 22.56 -4.84 -1.76
C GLY A 18 23.46 -3.84 -2.50
N HIS A 19 24.71 -4.22 -2.72
CA HIS A 19 25.70 -3.34 -3.33
C HIS A 19 25.97 -3.72 -4.79
N VAL A 20 25.88 -2.71 -5.66
CA VAL A 20 26.55 -2.58 -6.97
C VAL A 20 26.40 -3.78 -7.94
N TYR A 21 25.70 -3.53 -9.06
CA TYR A 21 25.47 -4.47 -10.18
C TYR A 21 24.81 -5.82 -9.81
N LEU A 22 23.52 -5.76 -9.50
CA LEU A 22 22.72 -6.93 -9.15
C LEU A 22 21.99 -7.50 -10.37
N LEU A 23 21.96 -8.83 -10.49
CA LEU A 23 21.10 -9.55 -11.43
C LEU A 23 19.68 -9.68 -10.86
N LEU A 24 18.83 -8.70 -11.16
CA LEU A 24 17.48 -8.61 -10.62
C LEU A 24 16.50 -9.50 -11.38
N SER A 25 15.65 -10.21 -10.65
CA SER A 25 14.55 -11.04 -11.16
C SER A 25 13.18 -10.51 -10.69
N LYS A 26 12.09 -11.21 -11.03
CA LYS A 26 10.73 -10.85 -10.59
C LYS A 26 10.63 -10.91 -9.06
N GLY A 27 10.18 -9.81 -8.44
CA GLY A 27 9.98 -9.71 -6.99
C GLY A 27 11.07 -8.92 -6.26
N HIS A 28 12.22 -8.67 -6.87
CA HIS A 28 13.21 -7.75 -6.31
C HIS A 28 12.75 -6.29 -6.42
N THR A 29 13.21 -5.48 -5.48
CA THR A 29 13.07 -4.02 -5.53
C THR A 29 13.87 -3.44 -6.72
N CYS A 30 13.49 -2.24 -7.16
CA CYS A 30 14.17 -1.49 -8.23
C CYS A 30 14.09 -2.10 -9.65
N TYR A 31 13.34 -3.20 -9.83
CA TYR A 31 13.14 -3.83 -11.13
C TYR A 31 11.74 -4.40 -11.32
N ARG A 32 11.20 -4.19 -12.52
CA ARG A 32 9.97 -4.81 -13.02
C ARG A 32 10.29 -5.51 -14.34
N PRO A 33 10.25 -6.85 -14.41
CA PRO A 33 10.54 -7.57 -15.65
C PRO A 33 9.50 -7.27 -16.72
N ARG A 34 9.91 -7.25 -17.99
CA ARG A 34 9.02 -7.04 -19.15
C ARG A 34 8.49 -8.36 -19.69
N ARG A 35 9.27 -9.43 -19.56
CA ARG A 35 8.87 -10.80 -19.91
C ARG A 35 8.95 -11.74 -18.71
N THR A 36 8.17 -12.81 -18.77
CA THR A 36 8.23 -13.87 -17.75
C THR A 36 9.60 -14.56 -17.80
N GLY A 37 10.23 -14.74 -16.63
CA GLY A 37 11.56 -15.33 -16.53
C GLY A 37 12.72 -14.38 -16.81
N GLU A 38 12.47 -13.14 -17.24
CA GLU A 38 13.52 -12.16 -17.50
C GLU A 38 14.29 -11.80 -16.22
N ARG A 39 15.62 -11.82 -16.32
CA ARG A 39 16.54 -11.26 -15.34
C ARG A 39 17.38 -10.18 -15.99
N LYS A 40 17.66 -9.10 -15.27
CA LYS A 40 18.44 -7.98 -15.79
C LYS A 40 19.45 -7.46 -14.78
N HIS A 41 20.69 -7.31 -15.23
CA HIS A 41 21.70 -6.59 -14.45
C HIS A 41 21.34 -5.10 -14.38
N LYS A 42 21.32 -4.56 -13.16
CA LYS A 42 21.13 -3.15 -12.89
C LYS A 42 22.05 -2.71 -11.75
N SER A 43 22.39 -1.43 -11.73
CA SER A 43 23.19 -0.78 -10.69
C SER A 43 22.29 0.08 -9.78
N PRO A 44 21.57 -0.52 -8.81
CA PRO A 44 20.92 0.25 -7.76
C PRO A 44 21.98 0.82 -6.79
N TRP A 45 21.60 1.88 -6.06
CA TRP A 45 22.44 2.42 -4.98
C TRP A 45 22.39 1.51 -3.75
N GLY A 46 23.46 1.50 -2.95
CA GLY A 46 23.53 0.71 -1.72
C GLY A 46 22.56 1.20 -0.65
N PHE A 47 22.50 0.50 0.49
CA PHE A 47 21.63 0.89 1.61
C PHE A 47 22.28 1.93 2.54
N ILE A 48 23.59 2.19 2.39
CA ILE A 48 24.33 3.13 3.23
C ILE A 48 23.96 4.55 2.84
N VAL A 49 23.64 5.36 3.85
CA VAL A 49 23.29 6.77 3.70
C VAL A 49 24.59 7.59 3.66
N ASP A 50 24.74 8.38 2.61
CA ASP A 50 25.88 9.26 2.39
C ASP A 50 25.41 10.63 1.86
N ALA A 51 26.26 11.65 1.93
CA ALA A 51 26.00 13.01 1.47
C ALA A 51 25.80 13.12 -0.06
N ILE A 52 26.08 12.05 -0.80
CA ILE A 52 25.89 12.00 -2.26
C ILE A 52 24.41 11.80 -2.61
N LEU A 53 23.55 11.38 -1.68
CA LEU A 53 22.12 11.22 -1.93
C LEU A 53 21.40 12.54 -2.26
N SER A 54 20.35 12.46 -3.08
CA SER A 54 19.51 13.60 -3.44
C SER A 54 18.24 13.66 -2.58
N VAL A 55 17.59 12.51 -2.37
CA VAL A 55 16.35 12.40 -1.59
C VAL A 55 16.46 11.23 -0.63
N LEU A 56 16.10 11.46 0.64
CA LEU A 56 16.01 10.42 1.66
C LEU A 56 14.55 10.29 2.12
N ASN A 57 14.02 9.06 2.07
CA ASN A 57 12.66 8.74 2.47
C ASN A 57 12.65 8.34 3.95
N LEU A 58 11.81 9.01 4.73
CA LEU A 58 11.66 8.79 6.17
C LEU A 58 10.21 8.47 6.51
N VAL A 59 10.00 7.57 7.48
CA VAL A 59 8.69 7.26 8.04
C VAL A 59 8.70 7.55 9.53
N ILE A 60 7.71 8.30 10.02
CA ILE A 60 7.54 8.58 11.45
C ILE A 60 6.91 7.35 12.12
N VAL A 61 7.60 6.76 13.09
CA VAL A 61 7.14 5.57 13.83
C VAL A 61 6.54 5.94 15.18
N LYS A 62 7.10 6.97 15.84
CA LYS A 62 6.61 7.48 17.12
C LYS A 62 6.47 8.99 17.06
N LYS A 63 5.31 9.50 17.46
CA LYS A 63 5.01 10.92 17.63
C LYS A 63 5.86 11.49 18.78
N GLY A 64 6.35 12.73 18.61
CA GLY A 64 7.05 13.48 19.67
C GLY A 64 6.07 14.34 20.48
N GLU A 65 6.61 15.23 21.32
CA GLU A 65 5.80 16.14 22.15
C GLU A 65 5.10 17.22 21.33
N LYS A 66 5.80 17.79 20.34
CA LYS A 66 5.26 18.85 19.48
C LYS A 66 4.66 18.26 18.21
N ASP A 67 3.53 18.84 17.80
CA ASP A 67 2.91 18.55 16.51
C ASP A 67 3.66 19.20 15.36
N ILE A 68 3.67 18.51 14.22
CA ILE A 68 4.30 18.97 12.98
C ILE A 68 3.18 19.47 12.06
N PRO A 69 3.15 20.77 11.75
CA PRO A 69 2.08 21.33 10.95
C PRO A 69 2.08 20.74 9.54
N GLY A 70 0.89 20.45 9.00
CA GLY A 70 0.70 19.90 7.66
C GLY A 70 0.98 18.40 7.50
N PHE A 71 1.50 17.72 8.54
CA PHE A 71 1.68 16.27 8.53
C PHE A 71 0.72 15.55 9.49
N ILE A 72 0.61 16.03 10.73
CA ILE A 72 -0.19 15.38 11.77
C ILE A 72 -1.59 15.99 11.88
N ASP A 73 -1.79 17.22 11.40
CA ASP A 73 -3.02 17.99 11.62
C ASP A 73 -4.24 17.43 10.87
N THR A 74 -4.01 16.74 9.74
CA THR A 74 -5.09 16.22 8.91
C THR A 74 -5.06 14.70 8.87
N THR A 75 -6.16 14.07 9.29
CA THR A 75 -6.30 12.62 9.16
C THR A 75 -6.99 12.31 7.84
N VAL A 76 -6.26 11.71 6.91
CA VAL A 76 -6.82 11.24 5.63
C VAL A 76 -7.35 9.81 5.80
N PRO A 77 -8.67 9.57 5.63
CA PRO A 77 -9.24 8.23 5.79
C PRO A 77 -8.82 7.30 4.63
N HIS A 78 -8.77 6.00 4.91
CA HIS A 78 -8.55 5.00 3.87
C HIS A 78 -9.67 5.04 2.82
N ARG A 79 -9.28 5.16 1.55
CA ARG A 79 -10.22 5.30 0.42
C ARG A 79 -11.12 4.09 0.18
N LEU A 80 -10.63 2.90 0.51
CA LEU A 80 -11.29 1.62 0.23
C LEU A 80 -11.38 0.78 1.50
N GLY A 81 -12.53 0.15 1.68
CA GLY A 81 -12.75 -0.85 2.72
C GLY A 81 -12.27 -2.24 2.32
N PRO A 82 -12.34 -3.21 3.25
CA PRO A 82 -12.03 -4.61 2.97
C PRO A 82 -13.03 -5.24 1.97
N GLN A 83 -12.51 -6.04 1.04
CA GLN A 83 -13.33 -6.74 0.02
C GLN A 83 -13.57 -8.23 0.33
N ARG A 84 -12.64 -8.91 1.00
CA ARG A 84 -12.77 -10.34 1.35
C ARG A 84 -13.63 -10.50 2.60
N ALA A 85 -14.55 -11.47 2.61
CA ALA A 85 -15.45 -11.74 3.74
C ALA A 85 -14.72 -11.84 5.08
N SER A 86 -13.62 -12.60 5.15
CA SER A 86 -12.82 -12.75 6.39
C SER A 86 -12.21 -11.44 6.90
N ARG A 87 -11.88 -10.49 6.01
CA ARG A 87 -11.37 -9.17 6.42
C ARG A 87 -12.50 -8.25 6.92
N ILE A 88 -13.72 -8.42 6.41
CA ILE A 88 -14.91 -7.70 6.88
C ILE A 88 -15.26 -8.18 8.30
N HIS A 89 -15.31 -9.50 8.54
CA HIS A 89 -15.50 -10.05 9.89
C HIS A 89 -14.47 -9.48 10.88
N LYS A 90 -13.18 -9.48 10.51
CA LYS A 90 -12.12 -8.97 11.38
C LYS A 90 -12.26 -7.48 11.70
N LEU A 91 -12.71 -6.67 10.74
CA LEU A 91 -12.84 -5.22 10.92
C LEU A 91 -14.01 -4.86 11.85
N PHE A 92 -15.15 -5.54 11.69
CA PHE A 92 -16.35 -5.28 12.49
C PHE A 92 -16.50 -6.21 13.70
N ARG A 93 -15.53 -7.12 13.93
CA ARG A 93 -15.54 -8.12 15.01
C ARG A 93 -16.80 -9.00 15.00
N LEU A 94 -17.23 -9.41 13.80
CA LEU A 94 -18.40 -10.27 13.60
C LEU A 94 -18.09 -11.72 13.93
N CYS A 95 -19.09 -12.46 14.41
CA CYS A 95 -19.04 -13.92 14.57
C CYS A 95 -19.16 -14.62 13.21
N LYS A 96 -18.96 -15.94 13.18
CA LYS A 96 -18.97 -16.72 11.93
C LYS A 96 -20.38 -16.85 11.34
N GLU A 97 -21.37 -16.80 12.20
CA GLU A 97 -22.80 -16.95 11.91
C GLU A 97 -23.39 -15.65 11.34
N ASP A 98 -22.73 -14.51 11.54
CA ASP A 98 -23.20 -13.21 11.10
C ASP A 98 -23.04 -13.02 9.59
N ASP A 99 -24.07 -12.47 8.95
CA ASP A 99 -23.99 -12.07 7.54
C ASP A 99 -23.12 -10.81 7.37
N VAL A 100 -22.14 -10.88 6.47
CA VAL A 100 -21.20 -9.80 6.14
C VAL A 100 -21.76 -8.80 5.13
N CYS A 101 -22.81 -9.15 4.38
CA CYS A 101 -23.35 -8.31 3.31
C CYS A 101 -23.74 -6.88 3.74
N PRO A 102 -24.45 -6.66 4.88
CA PRO A 102 -24.80 -5.31 5.30
C PRO A 102 -23.61 -4.47 5.79
N TYR A 103 -22.50 -5.11 6.17
CA TYR A 103 -21.33 -4.45 6.74
C TYR A 103 -20.31 -3.97 5.70
N VAL A 104 -20.59 -4.11 4.40
CA VAL A 104 -19.68 -3.61 3.36
C VAL A 104 -19.64 -2.08 3.36
N VAL A 105 -18.43 -1.52 3.45
CA VAL A 105 -18.25 -0.07 3.40
C VAL A 105 -18.65 0.47 2.03
N ARG A 106 -19.69 1.30 2.01
CA ARG A 106 -20.21 1.95 0.81
C ARG A 106 -19.52 3.29 0.59
N LYS A 107 -19.05 3.51 -0.63
CA LYS A 107 -18.42 4.77 -1.03
C LYS A 107 -19.45 5.71 -1.67
N PRO A 108 -19.68 6.91 -1.11
CA PRO A 108 -20.47 7.93 -1.79
C PRO A 108 -19.70 8.50 -2.98
N LEU A 109 -20.40 8.68 -4.10
CA LEU A 109 -19.91 9.27 -5.33
C LEU A 109 -20.79 10.46 -5.68
N ASN A 110 -20.33 11.65 -5.31
CA ASN A 110 -20.97 12.91 -5.63
C ASN A 110 -20.15 13.53 -6.78
N LYS A 111 -20.71 13.51 -7.98
CA LYS A 111 -20.12 14.16 -9.16
C LYS A 111 -21.07 15.25 -9.63
N GLU A 112 -20.55 16.42 -9.97
CA GLU A 112 -21.33 17.53 -10.52
C GLU A 112 -22.14 17.06 -11.75
N GLY A 113 -23.42 17.47 -11.81
CA GLY A 113 -24.34 17.09 -12.88
C GLY A 113 -24.85 15.64 -12.84
N LYS A 114 -24.47 14.82 -11.86
CA LYS A 114 -24.97 13.45 -11.69
C LYS A 114 -25.63 13.28 -10.33
N LYS A 115 -26.73 12.51 -10.30
CA LYS A 115 -27.39 12.14 -9.05
C LYS A 115 -26.38 11.47 -8.10
N PRO A 116 -26.41 11.77 -6.79
CA PRO A 116 -25.55 11.12 -5.82
C PRO A 116 -25.78 9.62 -5.86
N ARG A 117 -24.70 8.84 -5.93
CA ARG A 117 -24.75 7.37 -5.95
C ARG A 117 -23.78 6.80 -4.94
N THR A 118 -24.13 5.67 -4.34
CA THR A 118 -23.21 4.87 -3.54
C THR A 118 -22.71 3.69 -4.36
N LYS A 119 -21.44 3.30 -4.15
CA LYS A 119 -20.87 2.07 -4.71
C LYS A 119 -20.25 1.24 -3.62
N GLU A 120 -20.43 -0.07 -3.73
CA GLU A 120 -19.80 -1.08 -2.88
C GLU A 120 -18.98 -2.04 -3.73
N SER A 121 -18.01 -2.70 -3.11
CA SER A 121 -17.22 -3.75 -3.75
C SER A 121 -17.94 -5.08 -3.65
N LYS A 122 -17.93 -5.88 -4.73
CA LYS A 122 -18.38 -7.28 -4.67
C LYS A 122 -17.53 -8.04 -3.66
N ILE A 123 -18.19 -8.66 -2.68
CA ILE A 123 -17.55 -9.46 -1.64
C ILE A 123 -16.89 -10.69 -2.27
N GLN A 124 -15.65 -10.94 -1.90
CA GLN A 124 -14.90 -12.12 -2.30
C GLN A 124 -14.91 -13.18 -1.20
N HIS A 125 -14.92 -14.45 -1.60
CA HIS A 125 -14.87 -15.62 -0.69
C HIS A 125 -16.06 -15.65 0.29
N LEU A 126 -17.24 -15.22 -0.18
CA LEU A 126 -18.51 -15.40 0.52
C LEU A 126 -19.10 -16.76 0.10
N VAL A 127 -19.58 -17.54 1.07
CA VAL A 127 -20.33 -18.77 0.77
C VAL A 127 -21.71 -18.36 0.29
N THR A 128 -22.04 -18.67 -0.94
CA THR A 128 -23.36 -18.40 -1.55
C THR A 128 -23.99 -19.71 -2.03
N PRO A 129 -25.32 -19.78 -2.25
CA PRO A 129 -25.96 -21.02 -2.69
C PRO A 129 -25.33 -21.68 -3.93
N PRO A 130 -24.87 -20.93 -4.96
CA PRO A 130 -24.16 -21.52 -6.10
C PRO A 130 -22.79 -22.15 -5.78
N VAL A 131 -22.19 -21.83 -4.63
CA VAL A 131 -20.92 -22.41 -4.17
C VAL A 131 -21.14 -23.74 -3.43
N LEU A 132 -22.36 -23.99 -2.95
CA LEU A 132 -22.73 -25.20 -2.20
C LEU A 132 -23.33 -26.32 -3.08
N GLN A 133 -23.71 -26.00 -4.32
CA GLN A 133 -24.18 -26.95 -5.33
C GLN A 133 -22.99 -27.65 -6.01
#